data_AF-A0A354WAI8-F1
#
_entry.id   AF-A0A354WAI8-F1
#
_cell.length_a   1.000
_cell.length_b   1.000
_cell.length_c   1.000
_cell.angle_alpha   90.00
_cell.angle_beta   90.00
_cell.angle_gamma   90.00
#
_symmetry.space_group_name_H-M   'P 1'
#
loop_
_entity.id
_entity.type
_entity.pdbx_description
1 polymer ?
#
loop_
_entity_poly.entity_id
_entity_poly.type
_entity_poly.pdbx_seq_one_letter_code
_entity_poly.pdbx_strand_id
1 'polypeptide(L)' 'MEIFDLIFLDSIVEKIDRKHSVQEHEVREVFMRFPLIRFIEKGNRQNENVYATYGQTETGRDLIVFFIFDTPCA' A
#
# COMPACT_ATOMS: atom_id res chain seq x y z
N MET A 1 11.25 -6.92 -6.00
CA MET A 1 10.60 -6.58 -4.71
C MET A 1 9.44 -7.53 -4.57
N GLU A 2 9.43 -8.32 -3.50
CA GLU A 2 8.38 -9.30 -3.22
C GLU A 2 7.63 -8.84 -1.98
N ILE A 3 6.30 -8.78 -2.09
CA ILE A 3 5.41 -8.39 -0.99
C ILE A 3 4.70 -9.66 -0.55
N PHE A 4 5.03 -10.13 0.66
CA PHE A 4 4.47 -11.37 1.21
C PHE A 4 3.23 -11.14 2.06
N ASP A 5 3.15 -9.98 2.71
CA ASP A 5 2.04 -9.63 3.58
C ASP A 5 1.78 -8.12 3.56
N LEU A 6 0.57 -7.73 3.94
CA LEU A 6 0.14 -6.33 4.07
C LEU A 6 -0.43 -6.13 5.47
N ILE A 7 0.26 -5.29 6.24
CA ILE A 7 -0.12 -4.91 7.60
C ILE A 7 -0.96 -3.64 7.53
N PHE A 8 -2.14 -3.68 8.15
CA PHE A 8 -3.04 -2.55 8.27
C PHE A 8 -3.19 -2.17 9.74
N LEU A 9 -3.04 -0.88 10.03
CA LEU A 9 -3.35 -0.34 11.35
C LEU A 9 -4.79 0.15 11.35
N ASP A 10 -5.60 -0.30 12.32
CA ASP A 10 -7.02 0.06 12.41
C ASP A 10 -7.27 1.57 12.32
N SER A 11 -6.41 2.37 12.98
CA SER A 11 -6.49 3.84 12.95
C SER A 11 -6.24 4.45 11.56
N ILE A 12 -5.46 3.77 10.72
CA ILE A 12 -5.22 4.17 9.33
C ILE A 12 -6.38 3.72 8.46
N VAL A 13 -6.88 2.50 8.65
CA VAL A 13 -8.04 1.97 7.92
C VAL A 13 -9.26 2.86 8.14
N GLU A 14 -9.60 3.16 9.40
CA GLU A 14 -10.71 4.03 9.75
C GLU A 14 -10.57 5.43 9.14
N LYS A 15 -9.35 5.99 9.17
CA LYS A 15 -9.07 7.29 8.56
C LYS A 15 -9.24 7.26 7.04
N ILE A 16 -8.80 6.20 6.37
CA ILE A 16 -8.89 6.06 4.92
C ILE A 16 -10.34 5.87 4.50
N ASP A 17 -11.10 5.01 5.17
CA ASP A 17 -12.52 4.82 4.88
C ASP A 17 -13.29 6.12 5.05
N ARG A 18 -13.11 6.81 6.18
CA ARG A 18 -13.79 8.08 6.43
C ARG A 18 -13.46 9.18 5.42
N LYS A 19 -12.22 9.24 4.94
CA LYS A 19 -11.76 10.34 4.06
C LYS A 19 -11.91 10.06 2.58
N HIS A 20 -11.82 8.80 2.19
CA HIS A 20 -11.69 8.38 0.80
C HIS A 20 -12.69 7.27 0.43
N SER A 21 -13.46 6.74 1.39
CA SER A 21 -14.34 5.59 1.19
C SER A 21 -13.58 4.44 0.53
N VAL A 22 -12.35 4.21 0.97
CA VAL A 22 -11.51 3.10 0.51
C VAL A 22 -11.41 2.09 1.63
N GLN A 23 -11.67 0.83 1.28
CA GLN A 23 -11.67 -0.31 2.18
C GLN A 23 -10.39 -1.14 2.00
N GLU A 24 -10.03 -1.95 2.99
CA GLU A 24 -8.79 -2.76 2.94
C GLU A 24 -8.76 -3.73 1.76
N HIS A 25 -9.91 -4.33 1.40
CA HIS A 25 -9.97 -5.28 0.28
C HIS A 25 -9.62 -4.62 -1.06
N GLU A 26 -10.07 -3.38 -1.30
CA GLU A 26 -9.71 -2.62 -2.50
C GLU A 26 -8.18 -2.39 -2.57
N VAL A 27 -7.54 -2.15 -1.43
CA VAL A 27 -6.08 -2.03 -1.37
C VAL A 27 -5.42 -3.36 -1.71
N ARG A 28 -5.91 -4.49 -1.18
CA ARG A 28 -5.37 -5.83 -1.47
C ARG A 28 -5.49 -6.18 -2.96
N GLU A 29 -6.60 -5.85 -3.60
CA GLU A 29 -6.80 -6.07 -5.04
C GLU A 29 -5.73 -5.37 -5.89
N VAL A 30 -5.34 -4.15 -5.52
CA VAL A 30 -4.26 -3.40 -6.18
C VAL A 30 -2.92 -4.13 -6.10
N PHE A 31 -2.62 -4.79 -4.97
CA PHE A 31 -1.39 -5.56 -4.81
C PHE A 31 -1.43 -6.94 -5.47
N MET A 32 -2.62 -7.52 -5.67
CA MET A 32 -2.78 -8.83 -6.34
C MET A 32 -2.62 -8.73 -7.87
N ARG A 33 -2.91 -7.56 -8.46
CA ARG A 33 -2.93 -7.36 -9.92
C ARG A 33 -1.65 -6.70 -10.46
N PHE A 34 -0.53 -7.45 -10.47
CA PHE A 34 0.77 -7.02 -11.01
C PHE A 34 1.11 -5.55 -10.66
N PRO A 35 1.36 -5.26 -9.37
CA PRO A 35 1.52 -3.89 -8.89
C PRO A 35 2.72 -3.20 -9.52
N LEU A 36 2.49 -2.03 -10.12
CA LEU A 36 3.56 -1.15 -10.58
C LEU A 36 4.11 -0.37 -9.39
N ILE A 37 5.17 -0.90 -8.78
CA ILE A 37 5.78 -0.32 -7.58
C ILE A 37 6.81 0.74 -7.93
N ARG A 38 6.70 1.92 -7.29
CA ARG A 38 7.59 3.07 -7.46
C ARG A 38 8.14 3.53 -6.12
N PHE A 39 9.45 3.78 -6.05
CA PHE A 39 10.08 4.43 -4.90
C PHE A 39 9.68 5.91 -4.84
N ILE A 40 9.29 6.38 -3.66
CA ILE A 40 8.88 7.78 -3.42
C ILE A 40 9.96 8.51 -2.63
N GLU A 41 10.28 8.04 -1.43
CA GLU A 41 11.26 8.69 -0.57
C GLU A 41 11.85 7.73 0.48
N LYS A 42 12.93 8.18 1.12
CA LYS A 42 13.52 7.48 2.26
C LYS A 42 12.61 7.62 3.49
N GLY A 43 12.48 6.53 4.23
CA GLY A 43 11.77 6.55 5.50
C GLY A 43 12.55 7.22 6.63
N ASN A 44 11.87 7.42 7.75
CA ASN A 44 12.48 7.91 8.98
C ASN A 44 13.33 6.84 9.69
N ARG A 45 13.04 5.55 9.44
CA ARG A 45 13.83 4.42 9.94
C ARG A 45 14.57 3.74 8.80
N GLN A 46 15.71 3.13 9.15
CA GLN A 46 16.48 2.35 8.21
C GLN A 46 15.61 1.22 7.64
N ASN A 47 15.62 1.08 6.31
CA ASN A 47 14.84 0.09 5.55
C ASN A 47 13.32 0.22 5.60
N GLU A 48 12.75 1.29 6.16
CA GLU A 48 11.32 1.59 6.11
C GLU A 48 11.00 2.65 5.04
N ASN A 49 11.43 2.42 3.79
CA ASN A 49 11.24 3.40 2.72
C ASN A 49 9.79 3.47 2.24
N VAL A 50 9.39 4.64 1.73
CA VAL A 50 8.05 4.87 1.20
C VAL A 50 8.02 4.55 -0.28
N TYR A 51 7.06 3.72 -0.66
CA TYR A 51 6.76 3.34 -2.03
C TYR A 51 5.31 3.69 -2.36
N ALA A 52 5.00 3.74 -3.65
CA ALA A 52 3.65 3.79 -4.15
C ALA A 52 3.41 2.65 -5.13
N THR A 53 2.20 2.12 -5.17
CA THR A 53 1.72 1.26 -6.24
C THR A 53 0.46 1.84 -6.87
N TYR A 54 0.27 1.53 -8.14
CA TYR A 54 -0.90 1.93 -8.92
C TYR A 54 -1.63 0.67 -9.35
N GLY A 55 -2.95 0.69 -9.26
CA GLY A 55 -3.77 -0.39 -9.79
C GLY A 55 -5.24 -0.05 -9.78
N GLN A 56 -6.01 -0.98 -10.34
CA GLN A 56 -7.45 -0.88 -10.43
C GLN A 56 -8.08 -2.02 -9.63
N THR A 57 -9.05 -1.66 -8.79
CA THR A 57 -9.90 -2.60 -8.05
C THR A 57 -10.71 -3.48 -9.01
N GLU A 58 -11.33 -4.53 -8.50
CA GLU A 58 -12.25 -5.39 -9.27
C GLU A 58 -13.48 -4.61 -9.77
N THR A 59 -13.88 -3.56 -9.05
CA THR A 59 -15.00 -2.69 -9.42
C THR A 59 -14.64 -1.63 -10.47
N GLY A 60 -13.38 -1.56 -10.90
CA GLY A 60 -12.91 -0.60 -11.90
C GLY A 60 -12.44 0.74 -11.33
N ARG A 61 -12.37 0.88 -10.01
CA ARG A 61 -11.84 2.09 -9.36
C ARG A 61 -10.31 2.10 -9.38
N ASP A 62 -9.72 3.17 -9.91
CA ASP A 62 -8.27 3.37 -9.89
C ASP A 62 -7.80 3.91 -8.54
N LEU A 63 -6.74 3.29 -8.01
CA LEU A 63 -6.13 3.67 -6.74
C LEU A 63 -4.61 3.84 -6.89
N ILE A 64 -4.10 4.86 -6.21
CA ILE A 64 -2.68 4.96 -5.84
C ILE A 64 -2.56 4.66 -4.35
N VAL A 65 -1.75 3.67 -4.01
CA VAL A 65 -1.54 3.25 -2.61
C VAL A 65 -0.11 3.58 -2.22
N PHE A 66 0.05 4.45 -1.23
CA PHE A 66 1.33 4.70 -0.58
C PHE A 66 1.52 3.74 0.58
N PHE A 67 2.69 3.12 0.66
CA PHE A 67 2.99 2.14 1.69
C PHE A 67 4.46 2.19 2.09
N ILE A 68 4.73 1.72 3.31
CA ILE A 68 6.08 1.52 3.80
C ILE A 68 6.45 0.07 3.46
N PHE A 69 7.58 -0.10 2.77
CA PHE A 69 8.15 -1.42 2.59
C PHE A 69 9.21 -1.64 3.65
N ASP A 70 8.90 -2.51 4.62
CA ASP A 70 9.87 -2.97 5.61
C ASP A 70 10.59 -4.21 5.05
N THR A 71 11.91 -4.14 5.00
CA THR A 71 12.75 -5.28 4.65
C THR A 71 13.58 -5.62 5.88
N PRO A 72 13.51 -6.86 6.42
CA PRO A 72 14.36 -7.23 7.55
C PRO A 72 15.83 -6.96 7.19
N CYS A 73 16.56 -6.27 8.08
CA CYS A 73 18.01 -6.13 7.95
C CYS A 73 18.63 -7.54 7.85
N ALA A 74 19.36 -7.80 6.78
CA ALA A 74 20.25 -8.96 6.66
C ALA A 74 21.43 -8.84 7.63
#